data_AF-A0A946E3W5-F1
#
_entry.id   AF-A0A946E3W5-F1
#
_cell.length_a   1.000
_cell.length_b   1.000
_cell.length_c   1.000
_cell.angle_alpha   90.00
_cell.angle_beta   90.00
_cell.angle_gamma   90.00
#
_symmetry.space_group_name_H-M   'P 1'
#
loop_
_entity.id
_entity.type
_entity.pdbx_description
1 polymer ?
#
loop_
_entity_poly.entity_id
_entity_poly.type
_entity_poly.pdbx_seq_one_letter_code
_entity_poly.pdbx_strand_id
1 'polypeptide(L)'
;MSLTFSPISACAGNQPFAECHGVDLSKPLNTDVTQALRTALLEHGLLLFRDQQAMTPTDEVAFNRAFGWHDAEQRDFLFGFGAPVTEHRVSGGAQMPGLPEVSVLGNVFLEDYHGITNTQLVPVLGFSHSGWHADGLHDMFDGLPEMTTMFNPSGWSTLQGGQTYFTSGPRALSRMEPELLEELSRCVVGYMRYPNDDAQDDNRRVAPGASVMEREGTYRVGFAIDRNDHATGLHDFELRPEHADAAGRHPCIYRHPVTDEHSLYITPGQAVCLLDAKTGQVRHNVDETTELLSEALLPSALPDIRYEHAWREGDFVAWINTLVLHSASDPSGIDGPRLMHRVRLSTPKTRWAAGLYLDFPANA
;
A
#
# COMPACT_ATOMS: atom_id res chain seq x y z
N MET A 1 -24.80 13.86 -13.29
CA MET A 1 -23.96 12.87 -13.99
C MET A 1 -24.44 11.49 -13.54
N SER A 2 -24.56 10.52 -14.46
CA SER A 2 -24.81 9.13 -14.07
C SER A 2 -23.46 8.42 -14.08
N LEU A 3 -22.95 8.08 -12.90
CA LEU A 3 -21.79 7.21 -12.79
C LEU A 3 -22.21 5.78 -13.14
N THR A 4 -21.30 5.02 -13.72
CA THR A 4 -21.47 3.58 -13.90
C THR A 4 -20.20 2.86 -13.52
N PHE A 5 -20.35 1.69 -12.90
CA PHE A 5 -19.24 0.85 -12.46
C PHE A 5 -19.30 -0.49 -13.19
N SER A 6 -18.18 -0.90 -13.76
CA SER A 6 -18.04 -2.19 -14.45
C SER A 6 -16.85 -2.95 -13.89
N PRO A 7 -16.90 -4.29 -13.79
CA PRO A 7 -15.72 -5.06 -13.41
C PRO A 7 -14.53 -4.74 -14.30
N ILE A 8 -13.33 -4.60 -13.70
CA ILE A 8 -12.11 -4.40 -14.48
C ILE A 8 -11.83 -5.69 -15.27
N SER A 9 -11.86 -5.60 -16.60
CA SER A 9 -11.78 -6.78 -17.49
C SER A 9 -10.57 -7.67 -17.22
N ALA A 10 -9.43 -7.08 -16.88
CA ALA A 10 -8.17 -7.77 -16.61
C ALA A 10 -8.19 -8.67 -15.36
N CYS A 11 -9.15 -8.49 -14.44
CA CYS A 11 -9.26 -9.30 -13.23
C CYS A 11 -10.70 -9.73 -12.90
N ALA A 12 -11.62 -9.56 -13.84
CA ALA A 12 -13.03 -9.88 -13.68
C ALA A 12 -13.21 -11.37 -13.29
N GLY A 13 -14.00 -11.60 -12.25
CA GLY A 13 -14.22 -12.94 -11.68
C GLY A 13 -13.19 -13.35 -10.61
N ASN A 14 -11.98 -12.78 -10.63
CA ASN A 14 -10.96 -13.03 -9.62
C ASN A 14 -10.92 -11.96 -8.53
N GLN A 15 -11.06 -10.69 -8.90
CA GLN A 15 -11.05 -9.57 -7.96
C GLN A 15 -12.37 -8.78 -8.06
N PRO A 16 -12.84 -8.17 -6.95
CA PRO A 16 -14.10 -7.43 -6.92
C PRO A 16 -13.96 -6.00 -7.49
N PHE A 17 -12.78 -5.64 -8.01
CA PHE A 17 -12.44 -4.29 -8.42
C PHE A 17 -13.24 -3.80 -9.62
N ALA A 18 -13.52 -2.49 -9.65
CA ALA A 18 -14.34 -1.88 -10.68
C ALA A 18 -13.67 -0.68 -11.36
N GLU A 19 -14.00 -0.50 -12.64
CA GLU A 19 -13.72 0.72 -13.40
C GLU A 19 -14.93 1.65 -13.29
N CYS A 20 -14.68 2.90 -12.94
CA CYS A 20 -15.68 3.96 -12.83
C CYS A 20 -15.71 4.80 -14.11
N HIS A 21 -16.90 5.00 -14.66
CA HIS A 21 -17.14 5.78 -15.87
C HIS A 21 -18.06 6.96 -15.61
N GLY A 22 -17.98 7.97 -16.50
CA GLY A 22 -18.91 9.11 -16.48
C GLY A 22 -18.54 10.21 -15.48
N VAL A 23 -17.28 10.28 -15.06
CA VAL A 23 -16.74 11.31 -14.17
C VAL A 23 -15.46 11.92 -14.74
N ASP A 24 -15.33 13.24 -14.57
CA ASP A 24 -14.11 14.01 -14.82
C ASP A 24 -13.61 14.50 -13.46
N LEU A 25 -12.52 13.90 -12.97
CA LEU A 25 -11.96 14.19 -11.65
C LEU A 25 -11.21 15.53 -11.60
N SER A 26 -11.02 16.21 -12.74
CA SER A 26 -10.55 17.62 -12.77
C SER A 26 -11.64 18.63 -12.41
N LYS A 27 -12.87 18.16 -12.14
CA LYS A 27 -14.01 18.99 -11.73
C LYS A 27 -14.36 18.76 -10.26
N PRO A 28 -14.87 19.78 -9.57
CA PRO A 28 -15.39 19.61 -8.21
C PRO A 28 -16.44 18.50 -8.15
N LEU A 29 -16.23 17.54 -7.24
CA LEU A 29 -17.22 16.49 -6.95
C LEU A 29 -18.33 17.08 -6.08
N ASN A 30 -19.59 16.90 -6.50
CA ASN A 30 -20.73 17.23 -5.66
C ASN A 30 -21.04 16.06 -4.70
N THR A 31 -21.88 16.32 -3.70
CA THR A 31 -22.22 15.35 -2.65
C THR A 31 -22.73 14.02 -3.19
N ASP A 32 -23.61 14.03 -4.20
CA ASP A 32 -24.18 12.82 -4.77
C ASP A 32 -23.12 11.95 -5.46
N VAL A 33 -22.22 12.58 -6.23
CA VAL A 33 -21.10 11.91 -6.89
C VAL A 33 -20.13 11.34 -5.86
N THR A 34 -19.76 12.13 -4.86
CA THR A 34 -18.88 11.68 -3.78
C THR A 34 -19.47 10.49 -3.02
N GLN A 35 -20.77 10.52 -2.70
CA GLN A 35 -21.43 9.42 -2.02
C GLN A 35 -21.47 8.16 -2.89
N ALA A 36 -21.78 8.30 -4.19
CA ALA A 36 -21.77 7.17 -5.11
C ALA A 36 -20.37 6.54 -5.25
N LEU A 37 -19.32 7.34 -5.36
CA LEU A 37 -17.93 6.86 -5.40
C LEU A 37 -17.52 6.20 -4.09
N ARG A 38 -17.96 6.74 -2.94
CA ARG A 38 -17.72 6.16 -1.62
C ARG A 38 -18.37 4.79 -1.47
N THR A 39 -19.64 4.66 -1.83
CA THR A 39 -20.34 3.38 -1.82
C THR A 39 -19.64 2.37 -2.73
N ALA A 40 -19.28 2.78 -3.94
CA ALA A 40 -18.58 1.89 -4.88
C ALA A 40 -17.18 1.49 -4.40
N LEU A 41 -16.42 2.38 -3.75
CA LEU A 41 -15.13 2.02 -3.14
C LEU A 41 -15.29 1.03 -2.00
N LEU A 42 -16.31 1.19 -1.16
CA LEU A 42 -16.61 0.25 -0.07
C LEU A 42 -17.05 -1.12 -0.60
N GLU A 43 -17.81 -1.15 -1.70
CA GLU A 43 -18.28 -2.39 -2.34
C GLU A 43 -17.15 -3.12 -3.10
N HIS A 44 -16.33 -2.38 -3.84
CA HIS A 44 -15.34 -2.96 -4.75
C HIS A 44 -13.92 -3.00 -4.16
N GLY A 45 -13.65 -2.27 -3.08
CA GLY A 45 -12.32 -2.11 -2.48
C GLY A 45 -11.36 -1.24 -3.30
N LEU A 46 -11.41 -1.30 -4.63
CA LEU A 46 -10.59 -0.51 -5.55
C LEU A 46 -11.43 -0.02 -6.73
N LEU A 47 -11.26 1.27 -7.07
CA LEU A 47 -11.79 1.90 -8.26
C LEU A 47 -10.68 2.39 -9.18
N LEU A 48 -10.85 2.10 -10.47
CA LEU A 48 -10.03 2.61 -11.57
C LEU A 48 -10.78 3.69 -12.34
N PHE A 49 -10.11 4.79 -12.64
CA PHE A 49 -10.60 5.87 -13.47
C PHE A 49 -9.62 6.06 -14.62
N ARG A 50 -10.12 5.94 -15.85
CA ARG A 50 -9.33 6.17 -17.07
C ARG A 50 -9.47 7.61 -17.53
N ASP A 51 -8.55 8.05 -18.37
CA ASP A 51 -8.62 9.32 -19.12
C ASP A 51 -8.71 10.58 -18.24
N GLN A 52 -7.96 10.61 -17.13
CA GLN A 52 -7.91 11.73 -16.18
C GLN A 52 -6.70 12.65 -16.40
N GLN A 53 -6.19 12.76 -17.64
CA GLN A 53 -4.99 13.55 -17.98
C GLN A 53 -5.10 15.05 -17.63
N ALA A 54 -6.33 15.55 -17.45
CA ALA A 54 -6.61 16.94 -17.10
C ALA A 54 -6.51 17.23 -15.59
N MET A 55 -6.37 16.20 -14.74
CA MET A 55 -6.20 16.40 -13.29
C MET A 55 -4.90 17.13 -12.96
N THR A 56 -5.00 18.01 -11.99
CA THR A 56 -3.85 18.66 -11.34
C THR A 56 -3.61 18.04 -9.96
N PRO A 57 -2.43 18.26 -9.35
CA PRO A 57 -2.19 17.82 -7.98
C PRO A 57 -3.24 18.33 -6.97
N THR A 58 -3.76 19.53 -7.19
CA THR A 58 -4.85 20.08 -6.33
C THR A 58 -6.13 19.27 -6.45
N ASP A 59 -6.45 18.78 -7.65
CA ASP A 59 -7.62 17.92 -7.89
C ASP A 59 -7.46 16.55 -7.22
N GLU A 60 -6.25 15.99 -7.21
CA GLU A 60 -5.94 14.73 -6.51
C GLU A 60 -6.19 14.84 -5.00
N VAL A 61 -5.76 15.94 -4.39
CA VAL A 61 -6.01 16.21 -2.97
C VAL A 61 -7.49 16.51 -2.71
N ALA A 62 -8.15 17.27 -3.59
CA ALA A 62 -9.58 17.56 -3.49
C ALA A 62 -10.43 16.29 -3.56
N PHE A 63 -10.08 15.35 -4.45
CA PHE A 63 -10.69 14.02 -4.52
C PHE A 63 -10.61 13.31 -3.17
N ASN A 64 -9.40 13.19 -2.60
CA ASN A 64 -9.19 12.52 -1.32
C ASN A 64 -9.95 13.20 -0.17
N ARG A 65 -9.94 14.53 -0.14
CA ARG A 65 -10.62 15.31 0.90
C ARG A 65 -12.15 15.16 0.84
N ALA A 66 -12.73 15.00 -0.35
CA ALA A 66 -14.18 14.88 -0.53
C ALA A 66 -14.80 13.71 0.28
N PHE A 67 -14.04 12.63 0.50
CA PHE A 67 -14.52 11.46 1.26
C PHE A 67 -14.65 11.71 2.77
N GLY A 68 -13.95 12.72 3.30
CA GLY A 68 -14.02 13.09 4.73
C GLY A 68 -13.48 12.03 5.68
N TRP A 69 -12.67 11.08 5.20
CA TRP A 69 -12.09 10.02 6.03
C TRP A 69 -10.83 10.45 6.78
N HIS A 70 -10.24 11.58 6.40
CA HIS A 70 -8.94 12.02 6.88
C HIS A 70 -9.00 12.87 8.16
N ASP A 71 -7.86 12.98 8.82
CA ASP A 71 -7.63 13.92 9.91
C ASP A 71 -7.49 15.34 9.36
N ALA A 72 -8.41 16.23 9.72
CA ALA A 72 -8.37 17.63 9.33
C ALA A 72 -7.20 18.39 10.01
N GLU A 73 -6.67 17.86 11.11
CA GLU A 73 -5.54 18.41 11.84
C GLU A 73 -4.21 17.77 11.44
N GLN A 74 -4.17 16.92 10.41
CA GLN A 74 -2.95 16.30 9.93
C GLN A 74 -1.88 17.36 9.61
N ARG A 75 -0.77 17.32 10.35
CA ARG A 75 0.41 18.18 10.14
C ARG A 75 1.58 17.42 9.54
N ASP A 76 1.67 16.13 9.86
CA ASP A 76 2.71 15.21 9.41
C ASP A 76 2.11 14.20 8.42
N PHE A 77 2.80 14.00 7.30
CA PHE A 77 2.34 13.10 6.25
C PHE A 77 3.04 11.75 6.36
N LEU A 78 2.25 10.68 6.24
CA LEU A 78 2.56 9.32 6.73
C LEU A 78 3.86 8.67 6.25
N PHE A 79 4.55 9.25 5.28
CA PHE A 79 5.90 8.85 4.91
C PHE A 79 6.59 10.07 4.31
N GLY A 80 7.21 10.87 5.17
CA GLY A 80 8.02 11.98 4.71
C GLY A 80 9.36 11.47 4.19
N PHE A 81 9.50 11.30 2.87
CA PHE A 81 10.80 11.56 2.24
C PHE A 81 11.04 13.07 2.39
N GLY A 82 11.35 13.53 3.61
CA GLY A 82 11.30 14.94 4.00
C GLY A 82 11.87 15.85 2.91
N ALA A 83 11.24 17.00 2.68
CA ALA A 83 11.76 18.00 1.74
C ALA A 83 13.22 18.33 2.14
N PRO A 84 14.24 18.10 1.29
CA PRO A 84 15.60 18.36 1.70
C PRO A 84 16.01 19.81 1.45
N VAL A 85 16.99 20.18 2.25
CA VAL A 85 17.54 21.52 2.48
C VAL A 85 18.79 21.77 1.62
N THR A 86 18.95 21.05 0.49
CA THR A 86 20.21 21.01 -0.30
C THR A 86 19.99 21.06 -1.81
N GLU A 87 21.00 21.54 -2.55
CA GLU A 87 20.91 21.86 -3.99
C GLU A 87 20.70 20.65 -4.93
N HIS A 88 21.10 19.40 -4.61
CA HIS A 88 20.84 18.19 -5.44
C HIS A 88 20.47 16.99 -4.56
N ARG A 89 19.40 16.24 -4.91
CA ARG A 89 18.90 15.07 -4.14
C ARG A 89 18.87 13.79 -5.00
N VAL A 90 19.25 12.64 -4.42
CA VAL A 90 18.84 11.31 -4.90
C VAL A 90 17.91 10.72 -3.86
N SER A 91 16.69 10.33 -4.24
CA SER A 91 15.70 9.77 -3.32
C SER A 91 14.73 8.89 -4.08
N GLY A 92 14.01 8.00 -3.40
CA GLY A 92 12.95 7.27 -4.08
C GLY A 92 11.54 7.81 -3.89
N GLY A 93 11.43 8.99 -3.28
CA GLY A 93 10.26 9.83 -3.42
C GLY A 93 10.55 11.27 -3.01
N ALA A 94 9.63 12.16 -3.35
CA ALA A 94 9.63 13.54 -2.91
C ALA A 94 8.19 13.98 -2.62
N GLN A 95 8.01 15.08 -1.89
CA GLN A 95 6.71 15.72 -1.71
C GLN A 95 6.71 17.07 -2.40
N MET A 96 5.56 17.47 -2.96
CA MET A 96 5.42 18.78 -3.58
C MET A 96 5.40 19.87 -2.48
N PRO A 97 6.31 20.87 -2.49
CA PRO A 97 6.35 21.86 -1.41
C PRO A 97 5.06 22.66 -1.22
N GLY A 98 4.36 22.98 -2.32
CA GLY A 98 3.08 23.68 -2.28
C GLY A 98 1.88 22.79 -1.95
N LEU A 99 2.06 21.47 -1.96
CA LEU A 99 1.00 20.49 -1.76
C LEU A 99 1.58 19.18 -1.18
N PRO A 100 2.07 19.20 0.07
CA PRO A 100 2.85 18.12 0.67
C PRO A 100 2.08 16.79 0.82
N GLU A 101 0.74 16.84 0.71
CA GLU A 101 -0.13 15.66 0.60
C GLU A 101 0.24 14.75 -0.59
N VAL A 102 0.80 15.34 -1.65
CA VAL A 102 1.15 14.64 -2.89
C VAL A 102 2.60 14.21 -2.84
N SER A 103 2.81 12.90 -2.76
CA SER A 103 4.11 12.27 -2.95
C SER A 103 4.35 11.98 -4.43
N VAL A 104 5.54 12.30 -4.93
CA VAL A 104 6.02 11.99 -6.28
C VAL A 104 7.03 10.85 -6.19
N LEU A 105 6.80 9.81 -6.97
CA LEU A 105 7.58 8.56 -7.00
C LEU A 105 7.99 8.25 -8.44
N GLY A 106 9.15 7.65 -8.67
CA GLY A 106 9.58 7.36 -10.03
C GLY A 106 11.04 6.97 -10.20
N ASN A 107 11.51 7.01 -11.45
CA ASN A 107 12.91 6.77 -11.85
C ASN A 107 13.50 7.93 -12.67
N VAL A 108 12.94 9.14 -12.54
CA VAL A 108 13.23 10.28 -13.41
C VAL A 108 13.95 11.39 -12.66
N PHE A 109 14.74 12.18 -13.37
CA PHE A 109 15.31 13.41 -12.84
C PHE A 109 14.32 14.56 -12.96
N LEU A 110 14.10 15.28 -11.87
CA LEU A 110 13.22 16.44 -11.78
C LEU A 110 14.07 17.71 -11.67
N GLU A 111 14.12 18.48 -12.76
CA GLU A 111 14.79 19.79 -12.76
C GLU A 111 13.96 20.83 -11.98
N ASP A 112 12.68 20.95 -12.34
CA ASP A 112 11.62 21.66 -11.60
C ASP A 112 10.28 20.99 -11.89
N TYR A 113 9.70 20.35 -10.88
CA TYR A 113 8.42 19.68 -10.97
C TYR A 113 7.54 20.05 -9.77
N HIS A 114 6.62 21.00 -9.97
CA HIS A 114 5.78 21.55 -8.90
C HIS A 114 6.59 22.06 -7.68
N GLY A 115 7.76 22.65 -7.93
CA GLY A 115 8.67 23.13 -6.89
C GLY A 115 9.62 22.06 -6.32
N ILE A 116 9.53 20.80 -6.78
CA ILE A 116 10.58 19.80 -6.53
C ILE A 116 11.70 20.07 -7.53
N THR A 117 12.83 20.56 -7.04
CA THR A 117 13.96 20.95 -7.89
C THR A 117 15.16 20.03 -7.72
N ASN A 118 15.93 19.86 -8.79
CA ASN A 118 17.21 19.13 -8.84
C ASN A 118 17.21 17.79 -8.07
N THR A 119 16.21 16.96 -8.34
CA THR A 119 15.97 15.70 -7.61
C THR A 119 15.96 14.52 -8.57
N GLN A 120 16.91 13.61 -8.44
CA GLN A 120 16.87 12.31 -9.07
C GLN A 120 15.97 11.37 -8.26
N LEU A 121 14.84 10.97 -8.86
CA LEU A 121 14.04 9.87 -8.35
C LEU A 121 14.67 8.55 -8.77
N VAL A 122 14.82 7.64 -7.81
CA VAL A 122 15.21 6.25 -8.05
C VAL A 122 14.13 5.35 -7.46
N PRO A 123 13.69 4.29 -8.14
CA PRO A 123 12.70 3.39 -7.54
C PRO A 123 13.18 2.95 -6.17
N VAL A 124 12.38 3.17 -5.10
CA VAL A 124 12.69 2.61 -3.79
C VAL A 124 12.55 1.10 -3.90
N LEU A 125 13.69 0.50 -4.18
CA LEU A 125 14.02 -0.85 -3.87
C LEU A 125 14.10 -0.88 -2.33
N GLY A 126 13.03 -1.29 -1.66
CA GLY A 126 13.00 -1.44 -0.20
C GLY A 126 11.83 -2.29 0.30
N PHE A 127 11.99 -2.87 1.51
CA PHE A 127 10.99 -3.63 2.27
C PHE A 127 9.60 -2.94 2.35
N SER A 128 9.53 -1.61 2.16
CA SER A 128 8.30 -0.83 2.22
C SER A 128 7.56 -0.65 0.88
N HIS A 129 8.16 -0.99 -0.27
CA HIS A 129 7.56 -0.68 -1.59
C HIS A 129 7.65 -1.80 -2.64
N SER A 130 8.51 -2.81 -2.46
CA SER A 130 8.67 -3.91 -3.43
C SER A 130 8.12 -5.27 -2.99
N GLY A 131 7.41 -5.34 -1.87
CA GLY A 131 6.67 -6.54 -1.43
C GLY A 131 5.16 -6.30 -1.40
N TRP A 132 4.36 -7.36 -1.26
CA TRP A 132 2.94 -7.22 -0.95
C TRP A 132 2.75 -6.59 0.43
N HIS A 133 1.87 -5.59 0.52
CA HIS A 133 1.63 -4.85 1.75
C HIS A 133 0.28 -4.14 1.76
N ALA A 134 -0.10 -3.68 2.94
CA ALA A 134 -0.98 -2.53 3.10
C ALA A 134 -0.17 -1.33 3.65
N ASP A 135 -0.49 -0.13 3.19
CA ASP A 135 0.26 1.08 3.56
C ASP A 135 0.16 1.36 5.06
N GLY A 136 1.27 1.74 5.69
CA GLY A 136 1.28 2.32 7.04
C GLY A 136 1.29 1.35 8.23
N LEU A 137 1.02 0.05 8.03
CA LEU A 137 0.84 -0.92 9.13
C LEU A 137 1.97 -1.01 10.17
N HIS A 138 3.20 -0.67 9.78
CA HIS A 138 4.38 -0.73 10.64
C HIS A 138 4.64 0.58 11.40
N ASP A 139 4.09 1.71 10.95
CA ASP A 139 4.44 3.06 11.42
C ASP A 139 3.21 3.74 12.04
N MET A 140 2.94 3.37 13.31
CA MET A 140 1.68 3.68 14.00
C MET A 140 1.61 5.06 14.65
N PHE A 141 2.62 5.91 14.48
CA PHE A 141 2.67 7.17 15.21
C PHE A 141 1.70 8.23 14.66
N ASP A 142 1.30 8.19 13.38
CA ASP A 142 0.58 9.29 12.71
C ASP A 142 -0.82 8.95 12.14
N GLY A 143 -1.42 7.86 12.60
CA GLY A 143 -2.69 7.33 12.05
C GLY A 143 -2.44 6.46 10.82
N LEU A 144 -3.48 5.80 10.29
CA LEU A 144 -3.35 4.95 9.10
C LEU A 144 -4.10 5.55 7.92
N PRO A 145 -3.62 5.41 6.67
CA PRO A 145 -4.39 5.84 5.53
C PRO A 145 -5.60 4.91 5.39
N GLU A 146 -6.81 5.47 5.40
CA GLU A 146 -8.04 4.70 5.07
C GLU A 146 -8.09 4.40 3.57
N MET A 147 -7.74 5.41 2.79
CA MET A 147 -7.72 5.38 1.34
C MET A 147 -6.36 5.86 0.86
N THR A 148 -5.83 5.16 -0.13
CA THR A 148 -4.68 5.62 -0.89
C THR A 148 -5.13 5.83 -2.34
N THR A 149 -4.61 6.88 -2.97
CA THR A 149 -4.77 7.08 -4.41
C THR A 149 -3.44 7.18 -5.11
N MET A 150 -3.39 6.68 -6.33
CA MET A 150 -2.24 6.82 -7.22
C MET A 150 -2.67 7.30 -8.60
N PHE A 151 -1.87 8.18 -9.18
CA PHE A 151 -2.14 8.80 -10.47
C PHE A 151 -0.89 8.76 -11.35
N ASN A 152 -1.06 8.38 -12.62
CA ASN A 152 -0.04 8.54 -13.66
C ASN A 152 -0.30 9.84 -14.41
N PRO A 153 0.41 10.95 -14.12
CA PRO A 153 0.25 12.19 -14.86
C PRO A 153 0.71 12.04 -16.32
N SER A 154 0.25 12.96 -17.17
CA SER A 154 0.59 13.02 -18.59
C SER A 154 2.09 13.20 -18.84
N GLY A 155 2.59 12.64 -19.93
CA GLY A 155 3.99 12.72 -20.34
C GLY A 155 4.93 11.70 -19.71
N TRP A 156 4.40 10.73 -18.97
CA TRP A 156 5.18 9.69 -18.31
C TRP A 156 4.61 8.31 -18.65
N SER A 157 5.38 7.52 -19.38
CA SER A 157 4.97 6.19 -19.81
C SER A 157 6.15 5.24 -19.83
N THR A 158 5.95 4.03 -19.31
CA THR A 158 6.92 2.94 -19.46
C THR A 158 6.67 2.18 -20.76
N LEU A 159 7.73 1.66 -21.37
CA LEU A 159 7.65 0.73 -22.51
C LEU A 159 7.38 -0.69 -22.02
N GLN A 160 7.97 -1.04 -20.88
CA GLN A 160 7.82 -2.32 -20.21
C GLN A 160 7.91 -2.12 -18.69
N GLY A 161 7.29 -3.02 -17.94
CA GLY A 161 7.34 -3.02 -16.47
C GLY A 161 6.64 -1.82 -15.83
N GLY A 162 6.76 -1.73 -14.50
CA GLY A 162 6.21 -0.62 -13.72
C GLY A 162 4.75 -0.78 -13.34
N GLN A 163 4.19 -1.98 -13.49
CA GLN A 163 2.84 -2.33 -13.06
C GLN A 163 2.71 -2.22 -11.54
N THR A 164 1.46 -2.08 -11.08
CA THR A 164 1.10 -2.31 -9.68
C THR A 164 0.18 -3.52 -9.60
N TYR A 165 0.50 -4.43 -8.71
CA TYR A 165 -0.28 -5.63 -8.44
C TYR A 165 -1.21 -5.36 -7.26
N PHE A 166 -2.46 -5.81 -7.35
CA PHE A 166 -3.48 -5.65 -6.33
C PHE A 166 -4.19 -6.97 -6.05
N THR A 167 -4.60 -7.16 -4.80
CA THR A 167 -5.51 -8.22 -4.40
C THR A 167 -6.46 -7.75 -3.31
N SER A 168 -7.71 -8.19 -3.38
CA SER A 168 -8.71 -7.98 -2.33
C SER A 168 -8.36 -8.86 -1.13
N GLY A 169 -8.32 -8.26 0.05
CA GLY A 169 -8.13 -8.96 1.32
C GLY A 169 -9.28 -9.93 1.62
N PRO A 170 -10.57 -9.55 1.45
CA PRO A 170 -11.68 -10.49 1.56
C PRO A 170 -11.56 -11.70 0.61
N ARG A 171 -11.13 -11.46 -0.64
CA ARG A 171 -10.89 -12.56 -1.58
C ARG A 171 -9.70 -13.42 -1.19
N ALA A 172 -8.65 -12.84 -0.61
CA ALA A 172 -7.53 -13.62 -0.07
C ALA A 172 -8.00 -14.57 1.03
N LEU A 173 -8.83 -14.09 1.98
CA LEU A 173 -9.41 -14.97 3.01
C LEU A 173 -10.28 -16.09 2.41
N SER A 174 -11.08 -15.79 1.39
CA SER A 174 -11.95 -16.81 0.76
C SER A 174 -11.20 -17.93 0.04
N ARG A 175 -9.91 -17.72 -0.24
CA ARG A 175 -9.02 -18.69 -0.90
C ARG A 175 -8.07 -19.38 0.07
N MET A 176 -8.10 -18.99 1.34
CA MET A 176 -7.21 -19.50 2.36
C MET A 176 -7.70 -20.86 2.87
N GLU A 177 -6.77 -21.75 3.20
CA GLU A 177 -7.11 -23.01 3.86
C GLU A 177 -7.82 -22.73 5.20
N PRO A 178 -8.89 -23.47 5.55
CA PRO A 178 -9.71 -23.19 6.73
C PRO A 178 -8.93 -23.19 8.04
N GLU A 179 -7.99 -24.12 8.19
CA GLU A 179 -7.14 -24.23 9.39
C GLU A 179 -6.22 -23.02 9.54
N LEU A 180 -5.64 -22.54 8.44
CA LEU A 180 -4.80 -21.34 8.42
C LEU A 180 -5.64 -20.09 8.73
N LEU A 181 -6.85 -20.00 8.16
CA LEU A 181 -7.78 -18.90 8.44
C LEU A 181 -8.18 -18.87 9.93
N GLU A 182 -8.50 -20.03 10.51
CA GLU A 182 -8.81 -20.14 11.93
C GLU A 182 -7.61 -19.73 12.80
N GLU A 183 -6.41 -20.16 12.43
CA GLU A 183 -5.19 -19.81 13.14
C GLU A 183 -4.92 -18.30 13.11
N LEU A 184 -4.94 -17.69 11.92
CA LEU A 184 -4.72 -16.25 11.75
C LEU A 184 -5.82 -15.40 12.40
N SER A 185 -7.05 -15.90 12.54
CA SER A 185 -8.12 -15.20 13.27
C SER A 185 -7.82 -14.99 14.76
N ARG A 186 -6.85 -15.75 15.30
CA ARG A 186 -6.39 -15.67 16.69
C ARG A 186 -5.09 -14.90 16.82
N CYS A 187 -4.57 -14.37 15.72
CA CYS A 187 -3.25 -13.74 15.66
C CYS A 187 -3.33 -12.22 15.48
N VAL A 188 -2.39 -11.55 16.12
CA VAL A 188 -2.01 -10.16 15.88
C VAL A 188 -0.58 -10.16 15.35
N VAL A 189 -0.34 -9.53 14.20
CA VAL A 189 1.00 -9.36 13.66
C VAL A 189 1.72 -8.27 14.44
N GLY A 190 2.91 -8.57 14.95
CA GLY A 190 3.86 -7.56 15.43
C GLY A 190 4.80 -7.15 14.31
N TYR A 191 4.84 -5.85 13.98
CA TYR A 191 5.71 -5.31 12.94
C TYR A 191 6.99 -4.73 13.53
N MET A 192 8.05 -4.65 12.72
CA MET A 192 9.22 -3.83 13.04
C MET A 192 9.06 -2.41 12.51
N ARG A 193 9.53 -1.43 13.26
CA ARG A 193 9.69 -0.07 12.74
C ARG A 193 10.91 -0.04 11.82
N TYR A 194 10.89 0.83 10.81
CA TYR A 194 11.95 0.91 9.83
C TYR A 194 13.32 1.09 10.51
N PRO A 195 14.30 0.19 10.30
CA PRO A 195 15.56 0.21 11.01
C PRO A 195 16.49 1.36 10.57
N ASN A 196 16.17 2.09 9.49
CA ASN A 196 16.99 3.20 8.98
C ASN A 196 16.46 4.60 9.34
N ASP A 197 15.27 4.74 9.95
CA ASP A 197 14.72 6.07 10.28
C ASP A 197 15.35 6.66 11.54
N ASP A 198 15.81 5.81 12.47
CA ASP A 198 16.38 6.27 13.75
C ASP A 198 17.93 6.18 13.80
N ALA A 199 18.58 5.39 12.92
CA ALA A 199 20.04 5.37 12.75
C ALA A 199 20.49 4.69 11.43
N GLN A 200 21.29 5.36 10.61
CA GLN A 200 22.02 4.71 9.50
C GLN A 200 23.01 3.69 10.08
N ASP A 201 22.84 2.42 9.75
CA ASP A 201 23.78 1.34 10.08
C ASP A 201 24.22 0.67 8.77
N ASP A 202 25.47 0.92 8.39
CA ASP A 202 26.06 0.45 7.11
C ASP A 202 26.16 -1.09 7.02
N ASN A 203 25.95 -1.80 8.14
CA ASN A 203 25.88 -3.26 8.16
C ASN A 203 24.47 -3.80 7.86
N ARG A 204 23.42 -2.95 7.80
CA ARG A 204 22.03 -3.38 7.56
C ARG A 204 21.72 -3.42 6.07
N ARG A 205 22.15 -4.47 5.39
CA ARG A 205 21.84 -4.69 3.96
C ARG A 205 20.58 -5.53 3.80
N VAL A 206 19.43 -4.92 4.05
CA VAL A 206 18.14 -5.55 3.69
C VAL A 206 17.86 -5.25 2.22
N ALA A 207 18.23 -6.19 1.35
CA ALA A 207 18.07 -6.02 -0.07
C ALA A 207 16.62 -6.31 -0.53
N PRO A 208 16.04 -5.48 -1.41
CA PRO A 208 14.67 -5.55 -1.92
C PRO A 208 14.47 -6.57 -3.03
N GLY A 209 13.34 -7.30 -3.02
CA GLY A 209 13.04 -8.36 -3.99
C GLY A 209 11.59 -8.48 -4.40
N ALA A 210 11.36 -9.12 -5.55
CA ALA A 210 10.05 -9.32 -6.15
C ALA A 210 9.15 -10.28 -5.35
N SER A 211 7.85 -10.00 -5.41
CA SER A 211 6.75 -10.58 -4.63
C SER A 211 6.36 -12.04 -4.88
N VAL A 212 7.16 -12.83 -5.60
CA VAL A 212 6.99 -14.29 -5.70
C VAL A 212 8.38 -14.93 -5.83
N MET A 213 8.82 -15.64 -4.80
CA MET A 213 10.03 -16.46 -4.83
C MET A 213 9.65 -17.89 -5.18
N GLU A 214 10.36 -18.55 -6.09
CA GLU A 214 10.38 -20.01 -6.20
C GLU A 214 11.68 -20.50 -5.53
N ARG A 215 11.57 -21.29 -4.47
CA ARG A 215 12.70 -22.05 -3.91
C ARG A 215 12.30 -23.51 -3.80
N GLU A 216 13.01 -24.39 -4.52
CA GLU A 216 12.85 -25.85 -4.40
C GLU A 216 11.38 -26.32 -4.57
N GLY A 217 10.58 -25.61 -5.36
CA GLY A 217 9.14 -25.87 -5.56
C GLY A 217 8.18 -25.21 -4.55
N THR A 218 8.69 -24.38 -3.63
CA THR A 218 7.88 -23.60 -2.66
C THR A 218 7.80 -22.14 -3.09
N TYR A 219 6.58 -21.58 -3.14
CA TYR A 219 6.34 -20.18 -3.48
C TYR A 219 6.26 -19.30 -2.22
N ARG A 220 7.07 -18.25 -2.12
CA ARG A 220 6.98 -17.25 -1.02
C ARG A 220 6.60 -15.86 -1.50
N VAL A 221 5.73 -15.18 -0.76
CA VAL A 221 5.16 -13.88 -1.13
C VAL A 221 5.45 -12.84 -0.04
N GLY A 222 6.01 -11.70 -0.44
CA GLY A 222 6.14 -10.53 0.44
C GLY A 222 7.45 -10.39 1.22
N PHE A 223 8.49 -11.18 0.94
CA PHE A 223 9.80 -11.08 1.60
C PHE A 223 10.89 -10.72 0.60
N ALA A 224 11.86 -9.92 1.03
CA ALA A 224 12.87 -9.36 0.13
C ALA A 224 14.09 -10.27 -0.10
N ILE A 225 14.83 -10.03 -1.20
CA ILE A 225 15.94 -10.86 -1.69
C ILE A 225 17.27 -10.08 -1.74
N ASP A 226 18.38 -10.77 -1.54
CA ASP A 226 19.69 -10.34 -2.05
C ASP A 226 19.77 -10.55 -3.57
N ARG A 227 20.15 -9.51 -4.32
CA ARG A 227 20.34 -9.57 -5.79
C ARG A 227 21.53 -10.44 -6.22
N ASN A 228 22.44 -10.77 -5.31
CA ASN A 228 23.65 -11.54 -5.61
C ASN A 228 23.54 -13.02 -5.18
N ASP A 229 22.55 -13.37 -4.36
CA ASP A 229 22.31 -14.75 -3.93
C ASP A 229 20.84 -14.97 -3.51
N HIS A 230 20.11 -15.75 -4.31
CA HIS A 230 18.68 -16.04 -4.12
C HIS A 230 18.39 -16.98 -2.95
N ALA A 231 19.40 -17.64 -2.35
CA ALA A 231 19.24 -18.60 -1.26
C ALA A 231 19.14 -17.96 0.14
N THR A 232 19.07 -16.63 0.19
CA THR A 232 19.87 -15.89 1.14
C THR A 232 19.06 -14.64 1.53
N GLY A 233 18.37 -14.75 2.68
CA GLY A 233 17.47 -13.74 3.22
C GLY A 233 18.21 -12.60 3.92
N LEU A 234 17.60 -11.99 4.95
CA LEU A 234 18.18 -10.95 5.80
C LEU A 234 19.57 -11.37 6.35
N HIS A 235 20.67 -11.04 5.66
CA HIS A 235 22.00 -11.56 6.02
C HIS A 235 22.61 -10.99 7.28
N ASP A 236 22.30 -9.74 7.63
CA ASP A 236 22.96 -9.04 8.74
C ASP A 236 21.97 -8.51 9.77
N PHE A 237 20.74 -9.03 9.75
CA PHE A 237 19.68 -8.61 10.68
C PHE A 237 18.94 -9.83 11.24
N GLU A 238 19.32 -10.23 12.45
CA GLU A 238 18.56 -11.19 13.24
C GLU A 238 17.31 -10.49 13.78
N LEU A 239 16.15 -10.85 13.23
CA LEU A 239 14.86 -10.41 13.74
C LEU A 239 14.60 -11.00 15.13
N ARG A 240 14.40 -10.13 16.12
CA ARG A 240 14.05 -10.52 17.49
C ARG A 240 12.68 -9.98 17.88
N PRO A 241 11.93 -10.65 18.78
CA PRO A 241 10.61 -10.21 19.20
C PRO A 241 10.56 -8.76 19.70
N GLU A 242 11.63 -8.25 20.31
CA GLU A 242 11.67 -6.87 20.83
C GLU A 242 11.58 -5.80 19.73
N HIS A 243 11.89 -6.16 18.47
CA HIS A 243 11.67 -5.25 17.34
C HIS A 243 10.19 -4.92 17.12
N ALA A 244 9.27 -5.74 17.65
CA ALA A 244 7.83 -5.51 17.63
C ALA A 244 7.29 -4.68 18.80
N ASP A 245 8.14 -4.21 19.70
CA ASP A 245 7.72 -3.39 20.84
C ASP A 245 7.54 -1.91 20.49
N ALA A 246 8.31 -1.42 19.51
CA ALA A 246 8.31 -0.01 19.11
C ALA A 246 7.47 0.30 17.85
N ALA A 247 6.85 -0.71 17.24
CA ALA A 247 6.09 -0.59 15.99
C ALA A 247 4.63 -1.03 16.12
N GLY A 248 3.90 -0.94 15.01
CA GLY A 248 2.50 -1.30 14.96
C GLY A 248 2.21 -2.77 15.26
N ARG A 249 1.02 -3.01 15.83
CA ARG A 249 0.45 -4.34 16.06
C ARG A 249 -0.97 -4.37 15.52
N HIS A 250 -1.25 -5.28 14.59
CA HIS A 250 -2.56 -5.35 13.93
C HIS A 250 -3.09 -6.77 13.84
N PRO A 251 -4.40 -7.00 14.00
CA PRO A 251 -5.00 -8.30 13.68
C PRO A 251 -4.64 -8.73 12.26
N CYS A 252 -4.31 -10.01 12.05
CA CYS A 252 -4.10 -10.55 10.70
C CYS A 252 -5.36 -10.41 9.83
N ILE A 253 -6.52 -10.55 10.48
CA ILE A 253 -7.85 -10.42 9.88
C ILE A 253 -8.51 -9.19 10.46
N TYR A 254 -8.68 -8.17 9.63
CA TYR A 254 -9.35 -6.94 9.98
C TYR A 254 -10.84 -7.01 9.59
N ARG A 255 -11.72 -6.63 10.52
CA ARG A 255 -13.15 -6.46 10.24
C ARG A 255 -13.42 -4.99 9.93
N HIS A 256 -13.79 -4.70 8.69
CA HIS A 256 -14.02 -3.33 8.25
C HIS A 256 -15.28 -2.74 8.93
N PRO A 257 -15.20 -1.57 9.58
CA PRO A 257 -16.26 -1.06 10.46
C PRO A 257 -17.54 -0.65 9.73
N VAL A 258 -17.45 -0.27 8.46
CA VAL A 258 -18.61 0.12 7.63
C VAL A 258 -19.24 -1.06 6.89
N THR A 259 -18.42 -1.86 6.19
CA THR A 259 -18.91 -2.95 5.33
C THR A 259 -19.14 -4.26 6.07
N ASP A 260 -18.59 -4.39 7.29
CA ASP A 260 -18.54 -5.62 8.08
C ASP A 260 -17.69 -6.76 7.47
N GLU A 261 -17.06 -6.51 6.33
CA GLU A 261 -16.24 -7.50 5.66
C GLU A 261 -14.97 -7.79 6.45
N HIS A 262 -14.60 -9.07 6.49
CA HIS A 262 -13.30 -9.49 7.00
C HIS A 262 -12.29 -9.46 5.85
N SER A 263 -11.12 -8.90 6.13
CA SER A 263 -10.06 -8.67 5.16
C SER A 263 -8.73 -9.14 5.73
N LEU A 264 -7.94 -9.84 4.91
CA LEU A 264 -6.53 -10.06 5.21
C LEU A 264 -5.83 -8.69 5.22
N TYR A 265 -5.25 -8.30 6.36
CA TYR A 265 -4.67 -6.97 6.54
C TYR A 265 -3.26 -7.08 7.13
N ILE A 266 -2.31 -7.36 6.24
CA ILE A 266 -0.94 -7.71 6.61
C ILE A 266 0.10 -7.03 5.71
N THR A 267 1.30 -6.84 6.25
CA THR A 267 2.51 -6.51 5.49
C THR A 267 3.59 -7.55 5.83
N PRO A 268 3.64 -8.69 5.11
CA PRO A 268 4.52 -9.81 5.45
C PRO A 268 5.97 -9.38 5.58
N GLY A 269 6.44 -8.52 4.66
CA GLY A 269 7.81 -8.02 4.67
C GLY A 269 8.21 -7.41 5.99
N GLN A 270 7.32 -6.75 6.73
CA GLN A 270 7.68 -6.09 7.99
C GLN A 270 7.27 -6.86 9.24
N ALA A 271 6.69 -8.06 9.07
CA ALA A 271 6.23 -8.88 10.17
C ALA A 271 7.43 -9.50 10.91
N VAL A 272 7.41 -9.40 12.24
CA VAL A 272 8.43 -9.94 13.14
C VAL A 272 7.94 -11.23 13.78
N CYS A 273 6.69 -11.24 14.25
CA CYS A 273 6.08 -12.37 14.92
C CYS A 273 4.55 -12.30 14.84
N LEU A 274 3.89 -13.44 15.05
CA LEU A 274 2.47 -13.49 15.37
C LEU A 274 2.30 -13.64 16.87
N LEU A 275 1.49 -12.76 17.45
CA LEU A 275 1.10 -12.74 18.85
C LEU A 275 -0.30 -13.33 18.99
N ASP A 276 -0.57 -14.05 20.07
CA ASP A 276 -1.93 -14.46 20.39
C ASP A 276 -2.78 -13.24 20.74
N ALA A 277 -3.92 -13.08 20.06
CA ALA A 277 -4.78 -11.90 20.19
C ALA A 277 -5.37 -11.73 21.60
N LYS A 278 -5.43 -12.79 22.41
CA LYS A 278 -5.97 -12.73 23.79
C LYS A 278 -4.88 -12.53 24.82
N THR A 279 -3.74 -13.21 24.68
CA THR A 279 -2.69 -13.20 25.71
C THR A 279 -1.57 -12.21 25.41
N GLY A 280 -1.41 -11.79 24.16
CA GLY A 280 -0.30 -10.97 23.69
C GLY A 280 1.05 -11.70 23.68
N GLN A 281 1.08 -13.00 24.00
CA GLN A 281 2.29 -13.81 23.96
C GLN A 281 2.64 -14.19 22.52
N VAL A 282 3.92 -14.39 22.24
CA VAL A 282 4.38 -14.91 20.95
C VAL A 282 3.73 -16.28 20.71
N ARG A 283 2.99 -16.37 19.61
CA ARG A 283 2.29 -17.56 19.14
C ARG A 283 3.07 -18.24 18.02
N HIS A 284 3.69 -17.45 17.14
CA HIS A 284 4.61 -17.91 16.09
C HIS A 284 5.86 -17.04 16.08
N ASN A 285 7.02 -17.68 15.97
CA ASN A 285 8.30 -16.99 15.83
C ASN A 285 8.45 -16.37 14.42
N VAL A 286 9.57 -15.72 14.14
CA VAL A 286 9.80 -15.01 12.87
C VAL A 286 9.71 -15.91 11.63
N ASP A 287 10.29 -17.11 11.69
CA ASP A 287 10.32 -18.04 10.56
C ASP A 287 8.91 -18.58 10.29
N GLU A 288 8.21 -19.00 11.35
CA GLU A 288 6.82 -19.47 11.27
C GLU A 288 5.88 -18.37 10.77
N THR A 289 6.04 -17.14 11.29
CA THR A 289 5.27 -15.97 10.86
C THR A 289 5.45 -15.70 9.38
N THR A 290 6.69 -15.77 8.90
CA THR A 290 7.05 -15.57 7.50
C THR A 290 6.32 -16.57 6.60
N GLU A 291 6.36 -17.85 6.94
CA GLU A 291 5.70 -18.90 6.16
C GLU A 291 4.18 -18.76 6.19
N LEU A 292 3.59 -18.58 7.37
CA LEU A 292 2.13 -18.51 7.53
C LEU A 292 1.53 -17.31 6.78
N LEU A 293 2.18 -16.14 6.87
CA LEU A 293 1.71 -14.94 6.16
C LEU A 293 1.90 -15.06 4.64
N SER A 294 2.97 -15.73 4.21
CA SER A 294 3.19 -16.04 2.80
C SER A 294 2.12 -17.01 2.27
N GLU A 295 1.88 -18.12 2.98
CA GLU A 295 0.88 -19.13 2.64
C GLU A 295 -0.52 -18.53 2.58
N ALA A 296 -0.85 -17.67 3.54
CA ALA A 296 -2.13 -16.96 3.59
C ALA A 296 -2.39 -16.07 2.38
N LEU A 297 -1.35 -15.41 1.87
CA LEU A 297 -1.48 -14.45 0.77
C LEU A 297 -1.32 -15.10 -0.61
N LEU A 298 -0.50 -16.15 -0.70
CA LEU A 298 -0.07 -16.77 -1.95
C LEU A 298 -1.25 -17.09 -2.91
N PRO A 299 -2.34 -17.76 -2.48
CA PRO A 299 -3.44 -18.11 -3.38
C PRO A 299 -4.07 -16.91 -4.10
N SER A 300 -3.99 -15.72 -3.49
CA SER A 300 -4.55 -14.49 -4.05
C SER A 300 -3.52 -13.62 -4.78
N ALA A 301 -2.22 -13.87 -4.54
CA ALA A 301 -1.11 -13.18 -5.15
C ALA A 301 -0.61 -13.83 -6.45
N LEU A 302 -1.13 -14.99 -6.86
CA LEU A 302 -0.74 -15.65 -8.12
C LEU A 302 -1.08 -14.81 -9.36
N PRO A 303 -0.29 -14.87 -10.45
CA PRO A 303 -0.49 -14.06 -11.66
C PRO A 303 -1.90 -14.14 -12.25
N ASP A 304 -2.47 -15.33 -12.28
CA ASP A 304 -3.81 -15.55 -12.85
C ASP A 304 -4.95 -15.08 -11.93
N ILE A 305 -4.64 -14.71 -10.68
CA ILE A 305 -5.63 -14.35 -9.64
C ILE A 305 -5.53 -12.88 -9.25
N ARG A 306 -4.32 -12.34 -9.11
CA ARG A 306 -4.10 -10.93 -8.79
C ARG A 306 -4.55 -10.03 -9.93
N TYR A 307 -4.85 -8.79 -9.61
CA TYR A 307 -5.00 -7.76 -10.63
C TYR A 307 -3.64 -7.12 -10.91
N GLU A 308 -3.17 -7.19 -12.15
CA GLU A 308 -2.00 -6.44 -12.60
C GLU A 308 -2.42 -5.18 -13.35
N HIS A 309 -2.28 -4.03 -12.68
CA HIS A 309 -2.57 -2.75 -13.30
C HIS A 309 -1.38 -2.29 -14.14
N ALA A 310 -1.51 -2.42 -15.45
CA ALA A 310 -0.64 -1.78 -16.43
C ALA A 310 -1.06 -0.31 -16.58
N TRP A 311 -0.25 0.57 -15.99
CA TRP A 311 -0.46 2.01 -15.96
C TRP A 311 -0.46 2.61 -17.37
N ARG A 312 -1.34 3.58 -17.56
CA ARG A 312 -1.42 4.46 -18.73
C ARG A 312 -1.47 5.90 -18.24
N GLU A 313 -1.04 6.83 -19.09
CA GLU A 313 -1.21 8.25 -18.80
C GLU A 313 -2.68 8.59 -18.54
N GLY A 314 -2.93 9.31 -17.45
CA GLY A 314 -4.28 9.66 -17.01
C GLY A 314 -4.99 8.58 -16.21
N ASP A 315 -4.37 7.44 -15.94
CA ASP A 315 -4.93 6.47 -14.99
C ASP A 315 -4.88 7.02 -13.57
N PHE A 316 -6.03 7.02 -12.92
CA PHE A 316 -6.17 7.30 -11.50
C PHE A 316 -6.77 6.06 -10.81
N VAL A 317 -6.13 5.59 -9.74
CA VAL A 317 -6.56 4.41 -8.98
C VAL A 317 -6.75 4.82 -7.54
N ALA A 318 -7.92 4.51 -6.96
CA ALA A 318 -8.21 4.69 -5.55
C ALA A 318 -8.52 3.33 -4.92
N TRP A 319 -8.00 3.06 -3.73
CA TRP A 319 -8.34 1.84 -2.99
C TRP A 319 -8.47 2.09 -1.49
N ILE A 320 -9.32 1.27 -0.85
CA ILE A 320 -9.43 1.21 0.60
C ILE A 320 -8.30 0.33 1.13
N ASN A 321 -7.41 0.94 1.90
CA ASN A 321 -6.17 0.32 2.35
C ASN A 321 -6.39 -0.86 3.30
N THR A 322 -7.53 -0.91 4.00
CA THR A 322 -7.90 -2.05 4.87
C THR A 322 -8.53 -3.22 4.10
N LEU A 323 -8.96 -3.02 2.84
CA LEU A 323 -9.60 -4.05 2.00
C LEU A 323 -8.71 -4.56 0.87
N VAL A 324 -7.58 -3.91 0.61
CA VAL A 324 -6.73 -4.18 -0.55
C VAL A 324 -5.26 -4.24 -0.15
N LEU A 325 -4.59 -5.32 -0.54
CA LEU A 325 -3.13 -5.42 -0.51
C LEU A 325 -2.58 -5.15 -1.90
N HIS A 326 -1.35 -4.65 -1.97
CA HIS A 326 -0.71 -4.33 -3.23
C HIS A 326 0.81 -4.49 -3.20
N SER A 327 1.42 -4.55 -4.38
CA SER A 327 2.87 -4.63 -4.58
C SER A 327 3.23 -3.86 -5.85
N ALA A 328 4.36 -3.16 -5.86
CA ALA A 328 4.97 -2.75 -7.13
C ALA A 328 5.52 -3.98 -7.87
N SER A 329 5.55 -3.92 -9.22
CA SER A 329 6.34 -4.86 -10.02
C SER A 329 7.84 -4.69 -9.74
N ASP A 330 8.65 -5.69 -10.11
CA ASP A 330 10.11 -5.57 -10.01
C ASP A 330 10.59 -4.34 -10.81
N PRO A 331 11.26 -3.36 -10.17
CA PRO A 331 11.69 -2.15 -10.86
C PRO A 331 12.85 -2.39 -11.84
N SER A 332 13.55 -3.53 -11.78
CA SER A 332 14.53 -3.91 -12.81
C SER A 332 13.89 -4.19 -14.18
N GLY A 333 12.59 -4.49 -14.20
CA GLY A 333 11.82 -4.66 -15.42
C GLY A 333 11.26 -3.35 -16.00
N ILE A 334 11.47 -2.20 -15.34
CA ILE A 334 11.00 -0.91 -15.83
C ILE A 334 11.91 -0.44 -16.96
N ASP A 335 11.33 -0.33 -18.16
CA ASP A 335 11.95 0.33 -19.30
C ASP A 335 11.23 1.65 -19.59
N GLY A 336 12.00 2.73 -19.69
CA GLY A 336 11.50 4.10 -19.89
C GLY A 336 11.22 4.89 -18.60
N PRO A 337 10.78 6.15 -18.76
CA PRO A 337 10.54 7.06 -17.65
C PRO A 337 9.19 6.77 -16.97
N ARG A 338 9.22 6.67 -15.64
CA ARG A 338 8.05 6.43 -14.78
C ARG A 338 7.98 7.51 -13.72
N LEU A 339 6.85 8.19 -13.65
CA LEU A 339 6.52 9.13 -12.59
C LEU A 339 5.08 8.90 -12.16
N MET A 340 4.86 8.83 -10.85
CA MET A 340 3.56 8.61 -10.24
C MET A 340 3.34 9.63 -9.13
N HIS A 341 2.12 10.11 -9.01
CA HIS A 341 1.66 10.78 -7.81
C HIS A 341 0.98 9.77 -6.89
N ARG A 342 1.16 9.94 -5.60
CA ARG A 342 0.45 9.20 -4.56
C ARG A 342 -0.02 10.18 -3.50
N VAL A 343 -1.32 10.14 -3.19
CA VAL A 343 -1.91 10.91 -2.09
C VAL A 343 -2.25 9.96 -0.96
N ARG A 344 -1.82 10.31 0.25
CA ARG A 344 -2.15 9.60 1.48
C ARG A 344 -2.48 10.60 2.56
N LEU A 345 -3.75 10.66 2.92
CA LEU A 345 -4.22 11.40 4.08
C LEU A 345 -4.43 10.40 5.23
N SER A 346 -3.92 10.71 6.42
CA SER A 346 -4.09 9.85 7.58
C SER A 346 -5.52 9.94 8.11
N THR A 347 -5.98 8.88 8.75
CA THR A 347 -7.17 8.93 9.59
C THR A 347 -6.86 9.55 10.95
N PRO A 348 -7.83 10.19 11.62
CA PRO A 348 -7.63 10.70 12.97
C PRO A 348 -7.12 9.60 13.90
N LYS A 349 -6.08 9.89 14.69
CA LYS A 349 -5.50 8.92 15.65
C LYS A 349 -6.54 8.38 16.63
N THR A 350 -7.57 9.17 16.97
CA THR A 350 -8.67 8.74 17.85
C THR A 350 -9.49 7.60 17.28
N ARG A 351 -9.50 7.41 15.95
CA ARG A 351 -10.11 6.22 15.35
C ARG A 351 -9.38 4.94 15.73
N TRP A 352 -8.11 5.02 16.15
CA TRP A 352 -7.29 3.87 16.53
C TRP A 352 -6.78 4.05 17.96
N ALA A 353 -7.53 3.62 18.98
CA ALA A 353 -6.99 3.56 20.34
C ALA A 353 -6.85 2.12 20.82
N ALA A 354 -5.72 1.84 21.49
CA ALA A 354 -5.35 0.50 21.97
C ALA A 354 -5.37 -0.59 20.87
N GLY A 355 -5.07 -0.23 19.61
CA GLY A 355 -5.09 -1.15 18.47
C GLY A 355 -6.48 -1.49 17.94
N LEU A 356 -7.52 -0.75 18.34
CA LEU A 356 -8.92 -0.99 17.98
C LEU A 356 -9.57 0.26 17.36
N TYR A 357 -10.50 0.02 16.43
CA TYR A 357 -11.26 1.07 15.75
C TYR A 357 -12.32 1.65 16.70
N LEU A 358 -12.26 2.95 17.05
CA LEU A 358 -13.15 3.53 18.08
C LEU A 358 -14.35 4.33 17.57
N ASP A 359 -14.33 4.86 16.34
CA ASP A 359 -15.35 5.83 15.90
C ASP A 359 -16.02 5.44 14.58
N PHE A 360 -17.15 4.74 14.63
CA PHE A 360 -18.19 4.92 13.62
C PHE A 360 -19.54 5.18 14.30
N PRO A 361 -20.19 6.34 14.07
CA PRO A 361 -21.61 6.46 14.37
C PRO A 361 -22.37 5.53 13.44
N ALA A 362 -23.24 4.69 14.00
CA ALA A 362 -23.96 3.62 13.30
C ALA A 362 -24.89 4.06 12.16
N ASN A 363 -24.91 5.33 11.74
CA ASN A 363 -25.69 5.86 10.63
C ASN A 363 -25.07 7.20 10.17
N ALA A 364 -24.44 7.26 8.99
CA ALA A 364 -24.14 8.51 8.29
C ALA A 364 -24.08 8.29 6.78
#